data_AF-A0A3R7KC88-F1
#
_entry.id   AF-A0A3R7KC88-F1
#
_cell.length_a   1.000
_cell.length_b   1.000
_cell.length_c   1.000
_cell.angle_alpha   90.00
_cell.angle_beta   90.00
_cell.angle_gamma   90.00
#
_symmetry.space_group_name_H-M   'P 1'
#
loop_
_entity.id
_entity.type
_entity.pdbx_description
1 polymer ?
#
loop_
_entity_poly.entity_id
_entity_poly.type
_entity_poly.pdbx_seq_one_letter_code
_entity_poly.pdbx_strand_id
1 'polypeptide(L)'
;MHKELLDEEHIDARISSPLLQSRVGRDKQHYDGNTRLLACIVASRHRQVGADEFLLISSSKHPSRWILPKGGWENDESVVESALREADEEAGVTGDIVGSLGTLDFASQQGKPCRFYGFKLEVTQVFHDWAENTRQRKWVSFEEAQKLLHYRPELVEMVSRAAAL
;
A
#
# COMPACT_ATOMS: atom_id res chain seq x y z
N MET A 1 -44.81 -12.18 -30.42
CA MET A 1 -45.27 -11.40 -29.26
C MET A 1 -45.06 -12.26 -28.03
N HIS A 2 -44.34 -11.73 -27.03
CA HIS A 2 -44.02 -12.33 -25.73
C HIS A 2 -43.07 -13.54 -25.74
N LYS A 3 -42.05 -13.63 -24.90
CA LYS A 3 -41.57 -12.76 -23.80
C LYS A 3 -40.10 -13.09 -23.57
N GLU A 4 -39.34 -12.09 -23.14
CA GLU A 4 -37.94 -12.19 -22.73
C GLU A 4 -37.70 -13.33 -21.73
N LEU A 5 -36.65 -14.11 -21.97
CA LEU A 5 -35.93 -14.80 -20.91
C LEU A 5 -34.81 -13.85 -20.48
N LEU A 6 -34.92 -13.41 -19.24
CA LEU A 6 -33.99 -12.52 -18.56
C LEU A 6 -32.61 -13.19 -18.55
N ASP A 7 -31.64 -12.58 -19.23
CA ASP A 7 -30.24 -12.86 -18.99
C ASP A 7 -29.91 -12.31 -17.60
N GLU A 8 -29.51 -13.21 -16.70
CA GLU A 8 -29.17 -12.89 -15.32
C GLU A 8 -27.99 -11.91 -15.26
N GLU A 9 -28.25 -10.69 -14.80
CA GLU A 9 -27.22 -9.80 -14.28
C GLU A 9 -26.53 -10.51 -13.10
N HIS A 10 -25.38 -11.11 -13.35
CA HIS A 10 -24.37 -11.32 -12.33
C HIS A 10 -23.94 -9.93 -11.84
N ILE A 11 -24.64 -9.41 -10.83
CA ILE A 11 -24.19 -8.24 -10.08
C ILE A 11 -22.96 -8.71 -9.31
N ASP A 12 -21.79 -8.50 -9.91
CA ASP A 12 -20.51 -8.51 -9.21
C ASP A 12 -20.62 -7.41 -8.15
N ALA A 13 -21.03 -7.78 -6.94
CA ALA A 13 -21.29 -6.83 -5.88
C ALA A 13 -20.01 -6.04 -5.63
N ARG A 14 -19.99 -4.76 -6.04
CA ARG A 14 -18.84 -3.88 -5.84
C ARG A 14 -18.48 -3.86 -4.36
N ILE A 15 -17.36 -4.48 -4.02
CA ILE A 15 -16.89 -4.53 -2.64
C ILE A 15 -16.23 -3.19 -2.33
N SER A 16 -16.87 -2.39 -1.48
CA SER A 16 -16.33 -1.13 -0.97
C SER A 16 -15.47 -1.37 0.26
N SER A 17 -14.42 -0.56 0.41
CA SER A 17 -13.60 -0.52 1.61
C SER A 17 -14.41 -0.03 2.82
N PRO A 18 -14.10 -0.50 4.05
CA PRO A 18 -14.64 0.05 5.28
C PRO A 18 -14.14 1.48 5.59
N LEU A 19 -13.03 1.91 4.96
CA LEU A 19 -12.42 3.23 5.10
C LEU A 19 -12.61 4.05 3.81
N LEU A 20 -13.79 4.65 3.65
CA LEU A 20 -14.11 5.48 2.48
C LEU A 20 -13.57 6.92 2.55
N GLN A 21 -12.88 7.28 3.64
CA GLN A 21 -12.25 8.58 3.81
C GLN A 21 -10.86 8.40 4.41
N SER A 22 -9.87 9.06 3.82
CA SER A 22 -8.51 9.05 4.35
C SER A 22 -8.45 9.82 5.67
N ARG A 23 -7.63 9.34 6.60
CA ARG A 23 -7.18 10.17 7.71
C ARG A 23 -6.43 11.40 7.20
N VAL A 24 -6.73 12.55 7.82
CA VAL A 24 -6.11 13.83 7.49
C VAL A 24 -5.57 14.51 8.74
N GLY A 25 -4.49 15.27 8.57
CA GLY A 25 -3.83 16.00 9.65
C GLY A 25 -2.48 15.39 10.02
N ARG A 26 -1.79 16.04 10.97
CA ARG A 26 -0.47 15.57 11.47
C ARG A 26 -0.35 15.64 12.99
N ASP A 27 -1.40 16.05 13.70
CA ASP A 27 -1.35 16.39 15.12
C ASP A 27 -1.07 15.17 16.00
N LYS A 28 -1.40 13.97 15.51
CA LYS A 28 -1.20 12.70 16.20
C LYS A 28 0.03 11.93 15.74
N GLN A 29 0.86 12.47 14.85
CA GLN A 29 1.98 11.71 14.28
C GLN A 29 3.07 11.42 15.32
N HIS A 30 3.59 10.20 15.27
CA HIS A 30 4.72 9.76 16.05
C HIS A 30 6.05 10.28 15.49
N TYR A 31 6.92 10.69 16.43
CA TYR A 31 8.28 11.15 16.17
C TYR A 31 9.26 10.50 17.15
N ASP A 32 10.46 10.19 16.67
CA ASP A 32 11.64 9.86 17.47
C ASP A 32 12.64 11.03 17.34
N GLY A 33 12.63 11.94 18.33
CA GLY A 33 13.31 13.23 18.20
C GLY A 33 12.75 14.05 17.04
N ASN A 34 13.57 14.32 16.01
CA ASN A 34 13.14 14.98 14.78
C ASN A 34 12.73 14.00 13.66
N THR A 35 12.83 12.69 13.91
CA THR A 35 12.60 11.64 12.92
C THR A 35 11.13 11.32 12.86
N ARG A 36 10.51 11.52 11.69
CA ARG A 36 9.10 11.15 11.49
C ARG A 36 8.98 9.64 11.32
N LEU A 37 8.10 9.01 12.11
CA LEU A 37 7.86 7.56 12.03
C LEU A 37 6.77 7.27 11.00
N LEU A 38 7.05 6.35 10.09
CA LEU A 38 6.18 6.02 8.97
C LEU A 38 5.92 4.51 8.91
N ALA A 39 4.67 4.12 8.73
CA ALA A 39 4.31 2.76 8.37
C ALA A 39 4.46 2.59 6.85
N CYS A 40 5.06 1.48 6.41
CA CYS A 40 5.19 1.13 5.00
C CYS A 40 4.74 -0.31 4.78
N ILE A 41 3.85 -0.53 3.81
CA ILE A 41 3.35 -1.86 3.48
C ILE A 41 3.92 -2.27 2.11
N VAL A 42 4.41 -3.49 2.01
CA VAL A 42 4.70 -4.15 0.73
C VAL A 42 3.62 -5.19 0.51
N ALA A 43 2.58 -4.80 -0.21
CA ALA A 43 1.49 -5.69 -0.54
C ALA A 43 1.89 -6.61 -1.69
N SER A 44 1.66 -7.90 -1.49
CA SER A 44 2.07 -8.97 -2.40
C SER A 44 0.90 -9.89 -2.71
N ARG A 45 0.96 -10.55 -3.86
CA ARG A 45 0.07 -11.66 -4.19
C ARG A 45 0.88 -12.79 -4.80
N HIS A 46 0.57 -14.01 -4.42
CA HIS A 46 1.13 -15.20 -5.05
C HIS A 46 0.56 -15.38 -6.45
N ARG A 47 1.42 -15.77 -7.39
CA ARG A 47 0.99 -16.31 -8.68
C ARG A 47 0.94 -17.83 -8.59
N GLN A 48 -0.03 -18.45 -9.25
CA GLN A 48 -0.04 -19.92 -9.39
C GLN A 48 1.22 -20.45 -10.07
N VAL A 49 1.83 -19.63 -10.94
CA VAL A 49 3.08 -19.91 -11.64
C VAL A 49 3.93 -18.65 -11.64
N GLY A 50 5.17 -18.76 -11.16
CA GLY A 50 6.15 -17.67 -11.11
C GLY A 50 6.35 -17.10 -9.71
N ALA A 51 7.16 -16.05 -9.62
CA ALA A 51 7.42 -15.33 -8.37
C ALA A 51 6.24 -14.41 -7.99
N ASP A 52 6.24 -13.97 -6.74
CA ASP A 52 5.29 -12.99 -6.20
C ASP A 52 5.26 -11.71 -7.03
N GLU A 53 4.07 -11.12 -7.12
CA GLU A 53 3.90 -9.76 -7.60
C GLU A 53 3.69 -8.81 -6.43
N PHE A 54 4.17 -7.58 -6.60
CA PHE A 54 4.08 -6.52 -5.61
C PHE A 54 3.19 -5.39 -6.12
N LEU A 55 2.39 -4.80 -5.23
CA LEU A 55 1.52 -3.69 -5.57
C LEU A 55 2.24 -2.36 -5.40
N LEU A 56 2.29 -1.59 -6.49
CA LEU A 56 2.63 -0.17 -6.46
C LEU A 56 1.39 0.68 -6.67
N ILE A 57 1.44 1.91 -6.17
CA ILE A 57 0.43 2.94 -6.38
C ILE A 57 1.03 4.20 -6.97
N SER A 58 0.24 4.98 -7.72
CA SER A 58 0.67 6.28 -8.20
C SER A 58 0.84 7.26 -7.03
N SER A 59 1.90 8.07 -7.07
CA SER A 59 2.13 9.13 -6.08
C SER A 59 1.11 10.25 -6.21
N SER A 60 0.50 10.63 -5.08
CA SER A 60 -0.42 11.77 -5.00
C SER A 60 0.22 13.11 -5.40
N LYS A 61 1.54 13.27 -5.16
CA LYS A 61 2.28 14.49 -5.53
C LYS A 61 2.74 14.51 -6.98
N HIS A 62 3.00 13.34 -7.55
CA HIS A 62 3.56 13.18 -8.88
C HIS A 62 2.88 11.98 -9.55
N PRO A 63 1.71 12.14 -10.18
CA PRO A 63 0.91 11.01 -10.67
C PRO A 63 1.62 10.08 -11.68
N SER A 64 2.69 10.55 -12.33
CA SER A 64 3.54 9.75 -13.23
C SER A 64 4.56 8.85 -12.52
N ARG A 65 4.65 8.94 -11.19
CA ARG A 65 5.63 8.25 -10.35
C ARG A 65 4.94 7.20 -9.47
N TRP A 66 5.62 6.06 -9.27
CA TRP A 66 5.10 4.93 -8.49
C TRP A 66 5.75 4.83 -7.11
N ILE A 67 4.98 4.46 -6.09
CA ILE A 67 5.44 4.28 -4.71
C ILE A 67 4.79 3.03 -4.09
N LEU A 68 5.26 2.64 -2.91
CA LEU A 68 4.53 1.76 -2.01
C LEU A 68 3.49 2.55 -1.20
N PRO A 69 2.38 1.93 -0.77
CA PRO A 69 1.48 2.52 0.21
C PRO A 69 2.21 2.73 1.53
N LYS A 70 2.08 3.93 2.09
CA LYS A 70 2.80 4.34 3.31
C LYS A 70 2.25 5.66 3.84
N GLY A 71 2.32 5.83 5.15
CA GLY A 71 2.00 7.11 5.77
C GLY A 71 2.46 7.22 7.20
N GLY A 72 1.96 8.25 7.89
CA GLY A 72 2.40 8.56 9.24
C GLY A 72 1.81 7.58 10.24
N TRP A 73 2.65 7.07 11.14
CA TRP A 73 2.15 6.35 12.31
C TRP A 73 1.55 7.34 13.31
N GLU A 74 0.28 7.15 13.68
CA GLU A 74 -0.43 7.98 14.65
C GLU A 74 -0.46 7.37 16.07
N ASN A 75 -0.65 8.21 17.09
CA ASN A 75 -0.56 7.82 18.50
C ASN A 75 -1.76 7.07 19.07
N ASP A 76 -2.82 6.89 18.27
CA ASP A 76 -4.02 6.14 18.63
C ASP A 76 -4.12 4.78 17.92
N GLU A 77 -3.03 4.34 17.29
CA GLU A 77 -2.92 3.06 16.60
C GLU A 77 -1.55 2.42 16.85
N SER A 78 -1.48 1.10 16.75
CA SER A 78 -0.21 0.40 16.60
C SER A 78 0.37 0.66 15.20
N VAL A 79 1.67 0.45 15.04
CA VAL A 79 2.33 0.63 13.74
C VAL A 79 1.84 -0.37 12.67
N VAL A 80 1.34 -1.54 13.10
CA VAL A 80 0.74 -2.54 12.20
C VAL A 80 -0.64 -2.08 11.75
N GLU A 81 -1.48 -1.60 12.66
CA GLU A 81 -2.79 -1.02 12.32
C GLU A 81 -2.62 0.17 11.37
N SER A 82 -1.60 1.00 11.61
CA SER A 82 -1.21 2.08 10.70
C SER A 82 -0.87 1.57 9.30
N ALA A 83 -0.05 0.53 9.18
CA ALA A 83 0.33 -0.05 7.89
C ALA A 83 -0.88 -0.62 7.13
N LEU A 84 -1.78 -1.31 7.84
CA LEU A 84 -3.01 -1.87 7.27
C LEU A 84 -3.98 -0.77 6.81
N ARG A 85 -4.14 0.28 7.61
CA ARG A 85 -4.91 1.46 7.25
C ARG A 85 -4.38 2.10 5.97
N GLU A 86 -3.06 2.31 5.87
CA GLU A 86 -2.45 2.92 4.67
C GLU A 86 -2.61 2.02 3.42
N ALA A 87 -2.59 0.69 3.59
CA ALA A 87 -2.88 -0.25 2.50
C ALA A 87 -4.32 -0.11 1.98
N ASP A 88 -5.27 0.07 2.89
CA ASP A 88 -6.68 0.29 2.54
C ASP A 88 -6.89 1.69 1.95
N GLU A 89 -6.48 2.74 2.64
CA GLU A 89 -6.73 4.13 2.24
C GLU A 89 -6.05 4.49 0.92
N GLU A 90 -4.76 4.14 0.75
CA GLU A 90 -4.02 4.54 -0.44
C GLU A 90 -4.15 3.55 -1.61
N ALA A 91 -4.37 2.26 -1.33
CA ALA A 91 -4.35 1.20 -2.34
C ALA A 91 -5.62 0.33 -2.42
N GLY A 92 -6.57 0.50 -1.51
CA GLY A 92 -7.82 -0.25 -1.51
C GLY A 92 -7.56 -1.75 -1.44
N VAL A 93 -6.63 -2.20 -0.60
CA VAL A 93 -6.36 -3.62 -0.37
C VAL A 93 -6.30 -3.96 1.11
N THR A 94 -6.68 -5.19 1.44
CA THR A 94 -6.51 -5.76 2.78
C THR A 94 -6.01 -7.20 2.67
N GLY A 95 -5.51 -7.74 3.78
CA GLY A 95 -4.90 -9.06 3.80
C GLY A 95 -4.21 -9.39 5.11
N ASP A 96 -3.37 -10.42 5.06
CA ASP A 96 -2.69 -10.97 6.22
C ASP A 96 -1.23 -10.49 6.27
N ILE A 97 -0.78 -10.07 7.46
CA ILE A 97 0.62 -9.68 7.66
C ILE A 97 1.46 -10.96 7.70
N VAL A 98 2.33 -11.12 6.70
CA VAL A 98 3.26 -12.25 6.60
C VAL A 98 4.42 -12.08 7.58
N GLY A 99 4.92 -10.85 7.73
CA GLY A 99 6.04 -10.57 8.63
C GLY A 99 6.51 -9.12 8.59
N SER A 100 7.36 -8.79 9.56
CA SER A 100 8.06 -7.49 9.59
C SER A 100 9.22 -7.47 8.61
N LEU A 101 9.38 -6.34 7.92
CA LEU A 101 10.53 -6.01 7.07
C LEU A 101 11.58 -5.18 7.85
N GLY A 102 11.42 -5.08 9.17
CA GLY A 102 12.25 -4.27 10.04
C GLY A 102 12.07 -2.77 9.83
N THR A 103 13.04 -2.01 10.33
CA THR A 103 13.07 -0.56 10.18
C THR A 103 14.11 -0.11 9.15
N LEU A 104 13.90 1.08 8.59
CA LEU A 104 14.87 1.71 7.69
C LEU A 104 14.85 3.23 7.84
N ASP A 105 16.00 3.79 8.19
CA ASP A 105 16.19 5.23 8.30
C ASP A 105 16.57 5.83 6.95
N PHE A 106 15.96 6.96 6.61
CA PHE A 106 16.21 7.65 5.37
C PHE A 106 15.91 9.15 5.48
N ALA A 107 16.44 9.93 4.56
CA ALA A 107 16.03 11.32 4.39
C ALA A 107 14.89 11.41 3.38
N SER A 108 13.81 12.10 3.75
CA SER A 108 12.79 12.51 2.78
C SER A 108 13.40 13.35 1.65
N GLN A 109 12.65 13.54 0.56
CA GLN A 109 13.09 14.42 -0.55
C GLN A 109 13.38 15.88 -0.14
N GLN A 110 12.90 16.30 1.03
CA GLN A 110 13.17 17.62 1.62
C GLN A 110 14.33 17.59 2.63
N GLY A 111 15.08 16.49 2.73
CA GLY A 111 16.20 16.32 3.67
C GLY A 111 15.78 16.03 5.11
N LYS A 112 14.47 15.93 5.42
CA LYS A 112 13.99 15.63 6.78
C LYS A 112 14.15 14.14 7.11
N PRO A 113 14.61 13.78 8.32
CA PRO A 113 14.78 12.39 8.71
C PRO A 113 13.43 11.69 8.89
N CYS A 114 13.37 10.47 8.39
CA CYS A 114 12.23 9.56 8.48
C CYS A 114 12.73 8.15 8.83
N ARG A 115 11.86 7.38 9.48
CA ARG A 115 12.06 5.94 9.73
C ARG A 115 10.86 5.18 9.22
N PHE A 116 11.08 4.22 8.34
CA PHE A 116 10.06 3.22 8.02
C PHE A 116 10.00 2.14 9.08
N TYR A 117 8.78 1.68 9.34
CA TYR A 117 8.46 0.38 9.91
C TYR A 117 7.74 -0.40 8.80
N GLY A 118 8.44 -1.39 8.24
CA GLY A 118 7.98 -2.12 7.06
C GLY A 118 7.27 -3.43 7.42
N PHE A 119 6.25 -3.79 6.64
CA PHE A 119 5.54 -5.07 6.75
C PHE A 119 5.23 -5.65 5.36
N LYS A 120 5.33 -6.97 5.21
CA LYS A 120 4.81 -7.69 4.04
C LYS A 120 3.36 -8.07 4.30
N LEU A 121 2.50 -7.75 3.34
CA LEU A 121 1.08 -8.08 3.35
C LEU A 121 0.81 -9.07 2.21
N GLU A 122 0.19 -10.20 2.51
CA GLU A 122 -0.40 -11.07 1.50
C GLU A 122 -1.83 -10.60 1.26
N VAL A 123 -2.11 -10.09 0.06
CA VAL A 123 -3.41 -9.50 -0.27
C VAL A 123 -4.46 -10.60 -0.44
N THR A 124 -5.49 -10.55 0.39
CA THR A 124 -6.67 -11.44 0.30
C THR A 124 -7.86 -10.77 -0.35
N GLN A 125 -7.91 -9.44 -0.36
CA GLN A 125 -9.02 -8.69 -0.95
C GLN A 125 -8.57 -7.35 -1.56
N VAL A 126 -9.18 -7.01 -2.70
CA VAL A 126 -9.01 -5.76 -3.43
C VAL A 126 -10.36 -5.07 -3.55
N PHE A 127 -10.46 -3.84 -3.04
CA PHE A 127 -11.68 -3.04 -3.07
C PHE A 127 -11.85 -2.29 -4.39
N HIS A 128 -13.12 -2.12 -4.78
CA HIS A 128 -13.54 -1.36 -5.96
C HIS A 128 -13.64 0.14 -5.65
N ASP A 129 -14.18 0.46 -4.47
CA ASP A 129 -14.29 1.81 -3.96
C ASP A 129 -13.47 1.91 -2.67
N TRP A 130 -12.56 2.88 -2.58
CA TRP A 130 -11.69 3.13 -1.43
C TRP A 130 -11.36 4.62 -1.30
N ALA A 131 -10.80 5.04 -0.16
CA ALA A 131 -10.59 6.45 0.16
C ALA A 131 -9.83 7.25 -0.91
N GLU A 132 -8.69 6.74 -1.40
CA GLU A 132 -7.88 7.40 -2.42
C GLU A 132 -8.06 6.77 -3.81
N ASN A 133 -9.29 6.47 -4.21
CA ASN A 133 -9.63 5.84 -5.49
C ASN A 133 -9.20 6.60 -6.76
N THR A 134 -8.67 7.81 -6.62
CA THR A 134 -8.00 8.54 -7.71
C THR A 134 -6.59 8.02 -8.01
N ARG A 135 -5.96 7.29 -7.07
CA ARG A 135 -4.67 6.65 -7.30
C ARG A 135 -4.79 5.45 -8.22
N GLN A 136 -3.81 5.29 -9.08
CA GLN A 136 -3.66 4.11 -9.93
C GLN A 136 -2.93 3.01 -9.17
N ARG A 137 -3.27 1.75 -9.49
CA ARG A 137 -2.67 0.54 -8.93
C ARG A 137 -1.91 -0.20 -10.02
N LYS A 138 -0.77 -0.80 -9.68
CA LYS A 138 -0.01 -1.64 -10.60
C LYS A 138 0.66 -2.79 -9.87
N TRP A 139 0.25 -4.00 -10.21
CA TRP A 139 0.97 -5.22 -9.83
C TRP A 139 2.20 -5.37 -10.72
N VAL A 140 3.35 -5.63 -10.11
CA VAL A 140 4.64 -5.69 -10.80
C VAL A 140 5.50 -6.82 -10.26
N SER A 141 6.36 -7.36 -11.11
CA SER A 141 7.45 -8.24 -10.66
C SER A 141 8.46 -7.49 -9.78
N PHE A 142 9.31 -8.23 -9.07
CA PHE A 142 10.44 -7.65 -8.32
C PHE A 142 11.31 -6.73 -9.18
N GLU A 143 11.71 -7.19 -10.37
CA GLU A 143 12.58 -6.43 -11.28
C GLU A 143 11.92 -5.14 -11.77
N GLU A 144 10.62 -5.18 -12.06
CA GLU A 144 9.86 -4.00 -12.45
C GLU A 144 9.70 -3.02 -11.29
N ALA A 145 9.48 -3.51 -10.07
CA ALA A 145 9.44 -2.68 -8.87
C ALA A 145 10.75 -1.92 -8.69
N GLN A 146 11.90 -2.59 -8.83
CA GLN A 146 13.22 -1.94 -8.78
C GLN A 146 13.35 -0.82 -9.82
N LYS A 147 12.91 -1.06 -11.06
CA LYS A 147 12.94 -0.05 -12.13
C LYS A 147 12.02 1.14 -11.84
N LEU A 148 10.80 0.88 -11.40
CA LEU A 148 9.80 1.93 -11.15
C LEU A 148 10.07 2.73 -9.88
N LEU A 149 10.78 2.14 -8.90
CA LEU A 149 11.13 2.78 -7.62
C LEU A 149 12.56 3.30 -7.57
N HIS A 150 13.34 3.26 -8.67
CA HIS A 150 14.78 3.57 -8.68
C HIS A 150 15.17 4.92 -8.04
N TYR A 151 14.27 5.91 -8.04
CA TYR A 151 14.48 7.23 -7.43
C TYR A 151 14.12 7.29 -5.93
N ARG A 152 13.73 6.16 -5.33
CA ARG A 152 13.37 5.96 -3.92
C ARG A 152 14.04 4.67 -3.41
N PRO A 153 15.38 4.66 -3.22
CA PRO A 153 16.13 3.47 -2.83
C PRO A 153 15.59 2.82 -1.55
N GLU A 154 15.02 3.60 -0.63
CA GLU A 154 14.40 3.10 0.58
C GLU A 154 13.16 2.22 0.33
N LEU A 155 12.42 2.47 -0.76
CA LEU A 155 11.27 1.65 -1.16
C LEU A 155 11.72 0.39 -1.89
N VAL A 156 12.78 0.49 -2.69
CA VAL A 156 13.42 -0.67 -3.32
C VAL A 156 13.90 -1.66 -2.25
N GLU A 157 14.52 -1.16 -1.19
CA GLU A 157 14.96 -1.95 -0.04
C GLU A 157 13.78 -2.68 0.64
N MET A 158 12.65 -1.99 0.87
CA MET A 158 11.45 -2.64 1.43
C MET A 158 10.94 -3.78 0.54
N VAL A 159 10.86 -3.56 -0.78
CA VAL A 159 10.46 -4.63 -1.71
C VAL A 159 11.47 -5.78 -1.69
N SER A 160 12.78 -5.50 -1.63
CA SER A 160 13.83 -6.52 -1.55
C SER A 160 13.71 -7.39 -0.30
N ARG A 161 13.41 -6.79 0.85
CA ARG A 161 13.18 -7.53 2.09
C ARG A 161 11.92 -8.39 2.00
N ALA A 162 10.86 -7.88 1.40
CA ALA A 162 9.61 -8.63 1.23
C ALA A 162 9.76 -9.81 0.25
N ALA A 163 10.59 -9.68 -0.77
CA ALA A 163 10.90 -10.76 -1.70
C ALA A 163 11.74 -11.88 -1.07
N ALA A 164 12.39 -11.63 0.07
CA ALA A 164 13.18 -12.59 0.82
C ALA A 164 12.43 -13.30 1.95
N LEU A 165 11.16 -12.93 2.20
CA LEU A 165 10.24 -13.59 3.12
C LEU A 165 9.38 -14.63 2.37
#